data_AF-A0A434E1N5-F1
#
_entry.id   AF-A0A434E1N5-F1
#
_cell.length_a   1.000
_cell.length_b   1.000
_cell.length_c   1.000
_cell.angle_alpha   90.00
_cell.angle_beta   90.00
_cell.angle_gamma   90.00
#
_symmetry.space_group_name_H-M   'P 1'
#
loop_
_entity.id
_entity.type
_entity.pdbx_description
1 polymer ?
#
loop_
_entity_poly.entity_id
_entity_poly.type
_entity_poly.pdbx_seq_one_letter_code
_entity_poly.pdbx_strand_id
1 'polypeptide(L)'
;MTVLPRAARCYLLLLFLVMTIAPSAQGAEVLASWNDGEAKQSIVRFVESVTKEGSADFVPVPERIAVFDNDGTLWGEQPMYFQLLFALDRVKVLAPQHPEWNTQEPFASLLKGDVKVALAGGEHAILEIVMAAHSGMTTDEFEQIVRDWFASAKHPKTGKPYM
;
A
#
# COMPACT_ATOMS: atom_id res chain seq x y z
N MET A 1 -14.76 72.56 -5.38
CA MET A 1 -13.93 71.80 -4.41
C MET A 1 -14.86 71.20 -3.36
N THR A 2 -15.40 70.01 -3.62
CA THR A 2 -16.35 69.32 -2.73
C THR A 2 -15.59 68.34 -1.85
N VAL A 3 -15.47 68.68 -0.57
CA VAL A 3 -14.86 67.80 0.45
C VAL A 3 -15.88 66.71 0.77
N LEU A 4 -15.57 65.44 0.45
CA LEU A 4 -16.43 64.32 0.82
C LEU A 4 -16.58 64.26 2.36
N PRO A 5 -17.80 64.01 2.88
CA PRO A 5 -18.05 63.96 4.32
C PRO A 5 -17.26 62.82 4.98
N ARG A 6 -16.77 63.05 6.20
CA ARG A 6 -15.93 62.10 6.99
C ARG A 6 -16.54 60.69 7.10
N ALA A 7 -17.86 60.56 7.04
CA ALA A 7 -18.55 59.28 7.02
C ALA A 7 -18.25 58.45 5.77
N ALA A 8 -18.15 59.07 4.58
CA ALA A 8 -17.85 58.37 3.33
C ALA A 8 -16.44 57.77 3.30
N ARG A 9 -15.49 58.35 4.04
CA ARG A 9 -14.13 57.80 4.23
C ARG A 9 -14.12 56.54 5.08
N CYS A 10 -15.01 56.41 6.07
CA CYS A 10 -15.12 55.20 6.89
C CYS A 10 -15.77 54.04 6.13
N TYR A 11 -16.77 54.32 5.28
CA TYR A 11 -17.40 53.28 4.46
C TYR A 11 -16.48 52.76 3.35
N LEU A 12 -15.62 53.59 2.73
CA LEU A 12 -14.64 53.10 1.75
C LEU A 12 -13.55 52.20 2.37
N LEU A 13 -13.14 52.47 3.62
CA LEU A 13 -12.18 51.63 4.35
C LEU A 13 -12.79 50.28 4.79
N LEU A 14 -14.07 50.26 5.13
CA LEU A 14 -14.81 49.02 5.42
C LEU A 14 -15.07 48.18 4.15
N LEU A 15 -15.31 48.81 2.99
CA LEU A 15 -15.46 48.10 1.72
C LEU A 15 -14.14 47.51 1.18
N PHE A 16 -13.00 48.11 1.50
CA PHE A 16 -11.67 47.55 1.12
C PHE A 16 -11.22 46.39 2.02
N LEU A 17 -11.72 46.30 3.27
CA LEU A 17 -11.31 45.25 4.21
C LEU A 17 -12.07 43.92 4.00
N VAL A 18 -13.19 43.93 3.26
CA VAL A 18 -14.05 42.75 3.06
C VAL A 18 -13.66 41.94 1.80
N MET A 19 -12.72 42.41 0.96
CA MET A 19 -12.36 41.73 -0.29
C MET A 19 -11.11 40.82 -0.24
N THR A 20 -10.46 40.61 0.91
CA THR A 20 -9.19 39.85 0.96
C THR A 20 -9.28 38.44 1.54
N ILE A 21 -10.48 37.91 1.80
CA ILE A 21 -10.64 36.49 2.15
C ILE A 21 -11.26 35.79 0.94
N ALA A 22 -10.50 35.74 -0.16
CA ALA A 22 -10.73 34.67 -1.13
C ALA A 22 -10.42 33.36 -0.39
N PRO A 23 -11.33 32.39 -0.32
CA PRO A 23 -10.95 31.05 0.09
C PRO A 23 -9.88 30.62 -0.90
N SER A 24 -8.64 30.48 -0.42
CA SER A 24 -7.70 29.61 -1.09
C SER A 24 -8.43 28.29 -1.17
N ALA A 25 -8.79 27.86 -2.38
CA ALA A 25 -9.16 26.48 -2.59
C ALA A 25 -7.90 25.70 -2.18
N GLN A 26 -7.83 25.31 -0.91
CA GLN A 26 -6.84 24.38 -0.42
C GLN A 26 -7.19 23.10 -1.18
N GLY A 27 -6.58 22.95 -2.36
CA GLY A 27 -6.50 21.65 -3.01
C GLY A 27 -6.05 20.65 -1.95
N ALA A 28 -6.61 19.44 -2.00
CA ALA A 28 -6.32 18.40 -1.03
C ALA A 28 -4.84 18.44 -0.65
N GLU A 29 -4.55 18.55 0.65
CA GLU A 29 -3.18 18.73 1.13
C GLU A 29 -2.31 17.61 0.56
N VAL A 30 -1.33 18.00 -0.25
CA VAL A 30 -0.49 17.05 -1.00
C VAL A 30 0.24 16.17 0.00
N LEU A 31 0.03 14.86 -0.11
CA LEU A 31 0.62 13.86 0.78
C LEU A 31 0.26 14.11 2.27
N ALA A 32 -1.03 14.31 2.58
CA ALA A 32 -1.52 14.61 3.93
C ALA A 32 -1.10 13.61 5.03
N SER A 33 -0.88 12.33 4.69
CA SER A 33 -0.41 11.31 5.64
C SER A 33 1.11 11.30 5.84
N TRP A 34 1.85 12.20 5.19
CA TRP A 34 3.31 12.26 5.26
C TRP A 34 3.75 13.37 6.21
N ASN A 35 4.66 13.02 7.11
CA ASN A 35 5.37 13.99 7.93
C ASN A 35 6.13 15.00 7.04
N ASP A 36 6.19 16.25 7.48
CA ASP A 36 6.95 17.29 6.79
C ASP A 36 8.46 17.07 6.98
N GLY A 37 9.04 16.31 6.05
CA GLY A 37 10.45 15.96 6.05
C GLY A 37 11.02 15.81 4.63
N GLU A 38 12.30 15.46 4.57
CA GLU A 38 13.06 15.41 3.31
C GLU A 38 12.40 14.52 2.25
N ALA A 39 11.86 13.35 2.64
CA ALA A 39 11.20 12.43 1.71
C ALA A 39 9.98 13.08 1.02
N LYS A 40 9.04 13.65 1.80
CA LYS A 40 7.84 14.35 1.26
C LYS A 40 8.26 15.47 0.32
N GLN A 41 9.21 16.29 0.74
CA GLN A 41 9.67 17.42 -0.06
C GLN A 41 10.37 16.99 -1.36
N SER A 42 11.18 15.94 -1.31
CA SER A 42 11.86 15.40 -2.50
C SER A 42 10.88 14.81 -3.50
N ILE A 43 9.85 14.07 -3.05
CA ILE A 43 8.77 13.57 -3.92
C ILE A 43 8.05 14.74 -4.59
N VAL A 44 7.62 15.75 -3.82
CA VAL A 44 6.91 16.90 -4.35
C VAL A 44 7.75 17.66 -5.36
N ARG A 45 9.00 18.02 -5.03
CA ARG A 45 9.90 18.73 -5.95
C ARG A 45 10.18 17.95 -7.22
N PHE A 46 10.39 16.65 -7.12
CA PHE A 46 10.62 15.79 -8.29
C PHE A 46 9.40 15.78 -9.21
N VAL A 47 8.20 15.55 -8.65
CA VAL A 47 6.96 15.56 -9.44
C VAL A 47 6.75 16.93 -10.08
N GLU A 48 6.96 18.02 -9.34
CA GLU A 48 6.85 19.38 -9.89
C GLU A 48 7.85 19.63 -11.03
N SER A 49 9.12 19.22 -10.89
CA SER A 49 10.15 19.49 -11.89
C SER A 49 9.90 18.73 -13.20
N VAL A 50 9.45 17.47 -13.11
CA VAL A 50 9.21 16.63 -14.29
C VAL A 50 7.85 16.87 -14.95
N THR A 51 6.92 17.55 -14.27
CA THR A 51 5.58 17.84 -14.82
C THR A 51 5.39 19.28 -15.29
N LYS A 52 6.22 20.23 -14.84
CA LYS A 52 6.15 21.64 -15.22
C LYS A 52 6.61 21.87 -16.66
N GLU A 53 5.70 22.33 -17.52
CA GLU A 53 6.03 22.72 -18.89
C GLU A 53 7.15 23.76 -18.93
N GLY A 54 8.11 23.57 -19.84
CA GLY A 54 9.29 24.42 -19.96
C GLY A 54 10.38 24.20 -18.90
N SER A 55 10.19 23.28 -17.95
CA SER A 55 11.26 22.80 -17.07
C SER A 55 12.35 22.08 -17.87
N ALA A 56 13.60 22.23 -17.45
CA ALA A 56 14.71 21.47 -18.02
C ALA A 56 14.57 19.95 -17.78
N ASP A 57 13.85 19.57 -16.72
CA ASP A 57 13.61 18.18 -16.33
C ASP A 57 12.26 17.64 -16.84
N PHE A 58 11.54 18.40 -17.68
CA PHE A 58 10.18 18.02 -18.11
C PHE A 58 10.17 16.64 -18.79
N VAL A 59 9.31 15.75 -18.30
CA VAL A 59 9.07 14.42 -18.87
C VAL A 59 7.70 14.42 -19.57
N PRO A 60 7.61 14.02 -20.85
CA PRO A 60 6.33 13.87 -21.55
C PRO A 60 5.39 12.92 -20.81
N VAL A 61 4.08 13.20 -20.84
CA VAL A 61 3.06 12.39 -20.11
C VAL A 61 3.21 10.88 -20.32
N PRO A 62 3.41 10.36 -21.55
CA PRO A 62 3.53 8.92 -21.78
C PRO A 62 4.75 8.26 -21.12
N GLU A 63 5.75 9.04 -20.72
CA GLU A 63 7.02 8.56 -20.15
C GLU A 63 7.04 8.65 -18.61
N ARG A 64 5.99 9.19 -17.98
CA ARG A 64 5.89 9.35 -16.53
C ARG A 64 5.51 8.03 -15.85
N ILE A 65 6.40 7.07 -15.89
CA ILE A 65 6.21 5.74 -15.29
C ILE A 65 6.93 5.68 -13.94
N ALA A 66 6.17 5.38 -12.88
CA ALA A 66 6.71 5.10 -11.55
C ALA A 66 6.50 3.61 -11.22
N VAL A 67 7.51 2.97 -10.65
CA VAL A 67 7.47 1.57 -10.23
C VAL A 67 7.60 1.49 -8.71
N PHE A 68 6.80 0.62 -8.11
CA PHE A 68 6.80 0.37 -6.67
C PHE A 68 6.98 -1.13 -6.46
N ASP A 69 7.86 -1.48 -5.53
CA ASP A 69 7.82 -2.81 -4.93
C ASP A 69 6.56 -2.94 -4.06
N ASN A 70 6.17 -4.17 -3.69
CA ASN A 70 4.95 -4.44 -2.95
C ASN A 70 5.24 -4.74 -1.47
N ASP A 71 5.87 -5.87 -1.18
CA ASP A 71 6.22 -6.32 0.18
C ASP A 71 7.20 -5.34 0.84
N GLY A 72 6.88 -4.87 2.06
CA GLY A 72 7.71 -3.89 2.78
C GLY A 72 7.65 -2.46 2.24
N THR A 73 7.01 -2.23 1.08
CA THR A 73 6.89 -0.92 0.43
C THR A 73 5.45 -0.39 0.44
N LEU A 74 4.52 -1.13 -0.17
CA LEU A 74 3.09 -0.77 -0.22
C LEU A 74 2.28 -1.39 0.93
N TRP A 75 2.74 -2.52 1.47
CA TRP A 75 2.16 -3.20 2.62
C TRP A 75 3.23 -3.83 3.53
N GLY A 76 2.82 -4.34 4.70
CA GLY A 76 3.76 -4.99 5.63
C GLY A 76 4.32 -6.31 5.11
N GLU A 77 5.48 -6.74 5.59
CA GLU A 77 6.11 -8.03 5.20
C GLU A 77 6.57 -8.85 6.42
N GLN A 78 6.32 -8.34 7.62
CA GLN A 78 6.73 -8.98 8.86
C GLN A 78 5.54 -9.69 9.49
N PRO A 79 5.71 -10.86 10.13
CA PRO A 79 6.97 -11.58 10.29
C PRO A 79 7.43 -12.36 9.05
N MET A 80 6.57 -12.47 8.03
CA MET A 80 6.83 -13.16 6.77
C MET A 80 5.96 -12.52 5.67
N TYR A 81 6.34 -12.71 4.41
CA TYR A 81 5.56 -12.26 3.26
C TYR A 81 4.13 -12.79 3.27
N PHE A 82 3.21 -11.96 2.78
CA PHE A 82 1.79 -12.27 2.69
C PHE A 82 1.50 -13.54 1.90
N GLN A 83 2.17 -13.70 0.75
CA GLN A 83 2.01 -14.89 -0.09
C GLN A 83 2.44 -16.17 0.65
N LEU A 84 3.50 -16.10 1.45
CA LEU A 84 3.94 -17.24 2.25
C LEU A 84 2.91 -17.57 3.34
N LEU A 85 2.42 -16.56 4.06
CA LEU A 85 1.37 -16.75 5.07
C LEU A 85 0.12 -17.41 4.48
N PHE A 86 -0.33 -16.95 3.31
CA PHE A 86 -1.40 -17.58 2.55
C PHE A 86 -1.08 -19.04 2.20
N ALA A 87 0.11 -19.31 1.66
CA ALA A 87 0.51 -20.66 1.26
C ALA A 87 0.53 -21.63 2.46
N LEU A 88 1.02 -21.19 3.62
CA LEU A 88 1.03 -21.98 4.85
C LEU A 88 -0.39 -22.38 5.29
N ASP A 89 -1.35 -21.47 5.22
CA ASP A 89 -2.75 -21.77 5.55
C ASP A 89 -3.41 -22.64 4.48
N ARG A 90 -3.11 -22.40 3.21
CA ARG A 90 -3.65 -23.17 2.09
C ARG A 90 -3.21 -24.64 2.13
N VAL A 91 -1.96 -24.91 2.52
CA VAL A 91 -1.48 -26.29 2.76
C VAL A 91 -2.35 -27.00 3.80
N LYS A 92 -2.74 -26.35 4.90
CA LYS A 92 -3.61 -26.96 5.92
C LYS A 92 -4.98 -27.32 5.36
N VAL A 93 -5.54 -26.45 4.51
CA VAL A 93 -6.84 -26.69 3.86
C VAL A 93 -6.75 -27.86 2.87
N LEU A 94 -5.63 -28.01 2.17
CA LEU A 94 -5.42 -29.05 1.18
C LEU A 94 -4.98 -30.39 1.80
N ALA A 95 -4.41 -30.39 3.01
CA ALA A 95 -3.87 -31.58 3.67
C ALA A 95 -4.80 -32.82 3.70
N PRO A 96 -6.14 -32.71 3.85
CA PRO A 96 -7.01 -33.88 3.77
C PRO A 96 -6.97 -34.62 2.43
N GLN A 97 -6.54 -33.96 1.35
CA GLN A 97 -6.40 -34.52 0.01
C GLN A 97 -4.99 -35.10 -0.24
N HIS A 98 -4.06 -34.85 0.69
CA HIS A 98 -2.64 -35.17 0.58
C HIS A 98 -2.14 -35.92 1.82
N PRO A 99 -2.52 -37.21 2.00
CA PRO A 99 -2.14 -37.98 3.19
C PRO A 99 -0.61 -38.11 3.35
N GLU A 100 0.15 -38.07 2.25
CA GLU A 100 1.62 -38.11 2.22
C GLU A 100 2.27 -36.94 2.96
N TRP A 101 1.61 -35.78 3.03
CA TRP A 101 2.10 -34.58 3.73
C TRP A 101 2.22 -34.76 5.24
N ASN A 102 1.62 -35.79 5.83
CA ASN A 102 1.81 -36.10 7.24
C ASN A 102 3.24 -36.57 7.57
N THR A 103 3.97 -37.07 6.56
CA THR A 103 5.33 -37.61 6.72
C THR A 103 6.37 -36.95 5.83
N GLN A 104 5.94 -36.26 4.77
CA GLN A 104 6.83 -35.59 3.83
C GLN A 104 7.13 -34.15 4.28
N GLU A 105 8.41 -33.80 4.41
CA GLU A 105 8.84 -32.41 4.60
C GLU A 105 8.79 -31.64 3.28
N PRO A 106 8.52 -30.31 3.30
CA PRO A 106 8.34 -29.45 4.48
C PRO A 106 6.92 -29.47 5.09
N PHE A 107 5.98 -30.21 4.47
CA PHE A 107 4.57 -30.21 4.87
C PHE A 107 4.33 -30.82 6.26
N ALA A 108 5.05 -31.89 6.61
CA ALA A 108 4.88 -32.58 7.88
C ALA A 108 5.16 -31.68 9.08
N SER A 109 6.25 -30.90 9.05
CA SER A 109 6.57 -29.93 10.09
C SER A 109 5.59 -28.76 10.10
N LEU A 110 5.17 -28.27 8.93
CA LEU A 110 4.16 -27.22 8.80
C LEU A 110 2.83 -27.61 9.43
N LEU A 111 2.34 -28.83 9.17
CA LEU A 111 1.07 -29.35 9.70
C LEU A 111 1.13 -29.58 11.22
N LYS A 112 2.32 -29.81 11.78
CA LYS A 112 2.56 -29.84 13.24
C LYS A 112 2.68 -28.44 13.86
N GLY A 113 2.63 -27.38 13.06
CA GLY A 113 2.76 -25.99 13.50
C GLY A 113 4.21 -25.52 13.66
N ASP A 114 5.20 -26.32 13.27
CA ASP A 114 6.61 -25.93 13.33
C ASP A 114 7.05 -25.26 12.03
N VAL A 115 6.59 -24.03 11.84
CA VAL A 115 6.91 -23.21 10.66
C VAL A 115 8.41 -23.00 10.52
N LYS A 116 9.16 -22.91 11.63
CA LYS A 116 10.61 -22.71 11.58
C LYS A 116 11.31 -23.92 10.96
N VAL A 117 10.93 -25.14 11.38
CA VAL A 117 11.49 -26.37 10.81
C VAL A 117 11.02 -26.56 9.37
N ALA A 118 9.74 -26.29 9.08
CA ALA A 118 9.20 -26.37 7.72
C ALA A 118 9.99 -25.48 6.73
N LEU A 119 10.42 -24.30 7.16
CA LEU A 119 11.16 -23.36 6.32
C LEU A 119 12.69 -23.53 6.41
N ALA A 120 13.20 -24.50 7.17
CA ALA A 120 14.64 -24.68 7.37
C ALA A 120 15.40 -25.07 6.08
N GLY A 121 14.69 -25.60 5.08
CA GLY A 121 15.22 -25.86 3.74
C GLY A 121 15.40 -24.61 2.87
N GLY A 122 15.09 -23.41 3.38
CA GLY A 122 15.25 -22.15 2.66
C GLY A 122 14.31 -22.01 1.47
N GLU A 123 14.82 -21.41 0.38
CA GLU A 123 14.04 -21.11 -0.83
C GLU A 123 13.39 -22.35 -1.44
N HIS A 124 14.05 -23.51 -1.39
CA HIS A 124 13.49 -24.75 -1.93
C HIS A 124 12.22 -25.19 -1.19
N ALA A 125 12.25 -25.18 0.14
CA ALA A 125 11.09 -25.51 0.96
C ALA A 125 9.95 -24.49 0.77
N ILE A 126 10.29 -23.19 0.67
CA ILE A 126 9.32 -22.13 0.37
C ILE A 126 8.65 -22.39 -0.98
N LEU A 127 9.44 -22.73 -2.00
CA LEU A 127 8.93 -22.98 -3.35
C LEU A 127 7.99 -24.19 -3.38
N GLU A 128 8.34 -25.30 -2.71
CA GLU A 128 7.46 -26.48 -2.63
C GLU A 128 6.12 -26.15 -1.98
N ILE A 129 6.13 -25.41 -0.86
CA ILE A 129 4.92 -24.96 -0.16
C ILE A 129 4.07 -24.06 -1.07
N VAL A 130 4.70 -23.08 -1.72
CA VAL A 130 4.01 -22.12 -2.60
C VAL A 130 3.40 -22.86 -3.80
N MET A 131 4.15 -23.72 -4.50
CA MET A 131 3.62 -24.45 -5.64
C MET A 131 2.47 -25.37 -5.27
N ALA A 132 2.56 -26.10 -4.14
CA ALA A 132 1.48 -26.93 -3.65
C ALA A 132 0.21 -26.12 -3.35
N ALA A 133 0.36 -24.91 -2.79
CA ALA A 133 -0.77 -24.04 -2.47
C ALA A 133 -1.44 -23.39 -3.70
N HIS A 134 -0.74 -23.25 -4.83
CA HIS A 134 -1.17 -22.44 -5.98
C HIS A 134 -1.48 -23.28 -7.26
N SER A 135 -1.29 -24.59 -7.24
CA SER A 135 -1.45 -25.45 -8.42
C SER A 135 -2.81 -26.16 -8.48
N GLY A 136 -3.20 -26.59 -9.68
CA GLY A 136 -4.41 -27.41 -9.88
C GLY A 136 -5.73 -26.64 -9.92
N MET A 137 -5.69 -25.31 -10.05
CA MET A 137 -6.87 -24.45 -10.17
C MET A 137 -6.71 -23.44 -11.29
N THR A 138 -7.83 -22.91 -11.78
CA THR A 138 -7.87 -21.78 -12.71
C THR A 138 -7.49 -20.48 -11.99
N THR A 139 -7.21 -19.43 -12.77
CA THR A 139 -6.93 -18.08 -12.24
C THR A 139 -8.12 -17.52 -11.46
N ASP A 140 -9.34 -17.75 -11.93
CA ASP A 140 -10.55 -17.21 -11.31
C ASP A 140 -10.84 -17.90 -9.97
N GLU A 141 -10.63 -19.22 -9.90
CA GLU A 141 -10.72 -19.97 -8.65
C GLU A 141 -9.63 -19.52 -7.67
N PHE A 142 -8.40 -19.33 -8.15
CA PHE A 142 -7.30 -18.85 -7.32
C PHE A 142 -7.62 -17.45 -6.75
N GLU A 143 -8.13 -16.55 -7.57
CA GLU A 143 -8.56 -15.22 -7.13
C GLU A 143 -9.61 -15.31 -6.02
N GLN A 144 -10.63 -16.15 -6.18
CA GLN A 144 -11.66 -16.33 -5.16
C GLN A 144 -11.09 -16.89 -3.85
N ILE A 145 -10.20 -17.90 -3.93
CA ILE A 145 -9.55 -18.49 -2.75
C ILE A 145 -8.74 -17.42 -1.98
N VAL A 146 -7.99 -16.57 -2.69
CA VAL A 146 -7.23 -15.48 -2.07
C VAL A 146 -8.16 -14.45 -1.42
N ARG A 147 -9.25 -14.06 -2.09
CA ARG A 147 -10.27 -13.14 -1.54
C ARG A 147 -10.88 -13.68 -0.25
N ASP A 148 -11.26 -14.95 -0.23
CA ASP A 148 -11.86 -15.60 0.94
C ASP A 148 -10.87 -15.71 2.11
N TRP A 149 -9.59 -15.98 1.80
CA TRP A 149 -8.54 -15.97 2.81
C TRP A 149 -8.37 -14.57 3.40
N PHE A 150 -8.25 -13.52 2.58
CA PHE A 150 -8.11 -12.15 3.07
C PHE A 150 -9.27 -11.69 3.96
N ALA A 151 -10.50 -12.14 3.69
CA ALA A 151 -11.68 -11.78 4.47
C ALA A 151 -11.65 -12.27 5.92
N SER A 152 -10.86 -13.30 6.22
CA SER A 152 -10.85 -13.96 7.54
C SER A 152 -9.46 -14.04 8.18
N ALA A 153 -8.40 -13.97 7.39
CA ALA A 153 -7.03 -14.12 7.84
C ALA A 153 -6.60 -12.94 8.73
N LYS A 154 -5.77 -13.26 9.72
CA LYS A 154 -5.30 -12.31 10.72
C LYS A 154 -3.80 -12.35 10.83
N HIS A 155 -3.21 -11.19 11.02
CA HIS A 155 -1.79 -11.04 11.23
C HIS A 155 -1.34 -11.74 12.54
N PRO A 156 -0.36 -12.66 12.50
CA PRO A 156 -0.09 -13.58 13.61
C PRO A 156 0.39 -12.89 14.89
N LYS A 157 1.07 -11.73 14.79
CA LYS A 157 1.54 -10.99 15.98
C LYS A 157 0.52 -9.99 16.54
N THR A 158 -0.37 -9.46 15.71
CA THR A 158 -1.24 -8.33 16.10
C THR A 158 -2.70 -8.76 16.24
N GLY A 159 -3.08 -9.92 15.68
CA GLY A 159 -4.44 -10.43 15.67
C GLY A 159 -5.42 -9.61 14.83
N LYS A 160 -4.94 -8.59 14.10
CA LYS A 160 -5.77 -7.74 13.24
C LYS A 160 -5.94 -8.37 11.87
N PRO A 161 -7.07 -8.12 11.18
CA PRO A 161 -7.19 -8.39 9.75
C PRO A 161 -6.04 -7.73 8.98
N TYR A 162 -5.69 -8.32 7.85
CA TYR A 162 -4.60 -7.83 7.01
C TYR A 162 -4.95 -6.59 6.20
N MET A 163 -6.24 -6.35 5.97
CA MET A 163 -6.82 -5.12 5.41
C MET A 163 -8.08 -4.77 6.19
#